data_AF-A0A2J6SK27-F1
#
_entry.id   AF-A0A2J6SK27-F1
#
_cell.length_a   1.000
_cell.length_b   1.000
_cell.length_c   1.000
_cell.angle_alpha   90.00
_cell.angle_beta   90.00
_cell.angle_gamma   90.00
#
_symmetry.space_group_name_H-M   'P 1'
#
loop_
_entity.id
_entity.type
_entity.pdbx_description
1 polymer ?
#
loop_
_entity_poly.entity_id
_entity_poly.type
_entity_poly.pdbx_seq_one_letter_code
_entity_poly.pdbx_strand_id
1 'polypeptide(L)' 'MNNCFEAYYKKGNIALPLIRKPPPYLSYLFMGNNPFCQAFRTNIRVYNYAFAFILISYKKDARINFFYRI' A
#
# COMPACT_ATOMS: atom_id res chain seq x y z
N MET A 1 20.81 -10.72 -10.20
CA MET A 1 19.94 -10.52 -9.02
C MET A 1 18.44 -10.49 -9.39
N ASN A 2 17.95 -11.41 -10.23
CA ASN A 2 16.52 -11.47 -10.61
C ASN A 2 15.76 -12.64 -9.98
N ASN A 3 16.47 -13.64 -9.44
CA ASN A 3 15.84 -14.91 -9.02
C ASN A 3 15.14 -14.82 -7.66
N CYS A 4 15.56 -13.88 -6.78
CA CYS A 4 14.99 -13.77 -5.44
C CYS A 4 13.59 -13.14 -5.45
N PHE A 5 13.36 -12.09 -6.23
CA PHE A 5 12.07 -11.40 -6.24
C PHE A 5 10.94 -12.32 -6.74
N GLU A 6 11.21 -13.11 -7.78
CA GLU A 6 10.23 -14.04 -8.32
C GLU A 6 9.93 -15.20 -7.35
N ALA A 7 10.97 -15.74 -6.69
CA ALA A 7 10.84 -16.85 -5.74
C ALA A 7 10.05 -16.48 -4.47
N TYR A 8 10.18 -15.26 -3.95
CA TYR A 8 9.44 -14.83 -2.76
C TYR A 8 8.04 -14.34 -3.07
N TYR A 9 7.86 -13.54 -4.14
CA TYR A 9 6.61 -12.84 -4.36
C TYR A 9 5.60 -13.60 -5.24
N LYS A 10 6.04 -14.46 -6.18
CA LYS A 10 5.10 -15.26 -6.99
C LYS A 10 4.65 -16.55 -6.34
N LYS A 11 5.41 -17.07 -5.37
CA LYS A 11 5.15 -18.39 -4.75
C LYS A 11 3.99 -18.34 -3.74
N GLY A 12 3.45 -17.16 -3.43
CA GLY A 12 2.36 -16.98 -2.46
C GLY A 12 2.78 -17.16 -0.98
N ASN A 13 4.03 -17.57 -0.72
CA ASN A 13 4.57 -17.81 0.61
C ASN A 13 5.10 -16.52 1.28
N ILE A 14 4.36 -15.42 1.17
CA ILE A 14 4.70 -14.17 1.85
C ILE A 14 3.94 -14.14 3.17
N ALA A 15 4.65 -14.36 4.27
CA ALA A 15 4.13 -14.03 5.59
C ALA A 15 4.07 -12.50 5.70
N LEU A 16 2.89 -11.92 5.48
CA LEU A 16 2.69 -10.50 5.72
C LEU A 16 2.80 -10.24 7.23
N PRO A 17 3.54 -9.19 7.64
CA PRO A 17 3.54 -8.80 9.05
C PRO A 17 2.11 -8.46 9.47
N LEU A 18 1.77 -8.77 10.73
CA LEU A 18 0.50 -8.38 11.31
C LEU A 18 0.29 -6.87 11.14
N ILE A 19 -0.92 -6.49 10.74
CA ILE A 19 -1.31 -5.08 10.58
C ILE A 19 -1.09 -4.39 11.93
N ARG A 20 -0.15 -3.44 11.95
CA ARG A 20 0.14 -2.65 13.15
C ARG A 20 -1.05 -1.75 13.46
N LYS A 21 -1.28 -1.47 14.74
CA LYS A 21 -2.28 -0.50 15.14
C LYS A 21 -1.96 0.86 14.51
N PRO A 22 -2.95 1.54 13.91
CA PRO A 22 -2.73 2.87 13.36
C PRO A 22 -2.36 3.86 14.47
N PRO A 23 -1.49 4.85 14.16
CA PRO A 23 -1.24 6.00 15.03
C PRO A 23 -2.55 6.64 15.52
N PRO A 24 -2.62 7.13 16.78
CA PRO A 24 -3.85 7.67 17.36
C PRO A 24 -4.52 8.76 16.51
N TYR A 25 -3.72 9.61 15.87
CA TYR A 25 -4.22 10.66 14.99
C TYR A 25 -4.96 10.11 13.75
N LEU A 26 -4.44 9.03 13.15
CA LEU A 26 -5.09 8.38 12.01
C LEU A 26 -6.38 7.67 12.46
N SER A 27 -6.37 7.04 13.63
CA SER A 27 -7.57 6.45 14.23
C SER A 27 -8.64 7.51 14.46
N TYR A 28 -8.26 8.68 14.98
CA TYR A 28 -9.16 9.82 15.18
C TYR A 28 -9.74 10.33 13.85
N LEU A 29 -8.91 10.54 12.82
CA LEU A 29 -9.39 10.98 11.51
C LEU A 29 -10.35 9.97 10.88
N PHE A 30 -10.13 8.67 11.13
CA PHE A 30 -11.00 7.63 10.60
C PHE A 30 -12.34 7.54 11.35
N MET A 31 -12.32 7.59 12.69
CA MET A 31 -13.51 7.35 13.53
C MET A 31 -14.29 8.62 13.91
N GLY A 32 -13.64 9.79 13.88
CA GLY A 32 -14.25 11.05 14.29
C GLY A 32 -15.34 11.54 13.33
N ASN A 33 -16.11 12.55 13.78
CA ASN A 33 -17.30 13.03 13.06
C ASN A 33 -17.23 14.50 12.63
N ASN A 34 -16.05 15.11 12.67
CA ASN A 34 -15.88 16.48 12.16
C ASN A 34 -15.69 16.48 10.62
N PRO A 35 -15.78 17.65 9.97
CA PRO A 35 -15.61 17.76 8.52
C PRO A 35 -14.26 17.22 8.00
N PHE A 36 -13.18 17.37 8.75
CA PHE A 36 -11.86 16.84 8.38
C PHE A 36 -11.84 15.30 8.39
N CYS A 37 -12.51 14.66 9.35
CA CYS A 37 -12.65 13.20 9.39
C CYS A 37 -13.45 12.69 8.19
N GLN A 38 -14.49 13.40 7.78
CA GLN A 38 -15.26 13.07 6.58
C GLN A 38 -14.40 13.20 5.31
N ALA A 39 -13.68 14.32 5.16
CA ALA A 39 -12.75 14.53 4.05
C ALA A 39 -11.67 13.44 4.01
N PHE A 40 -11.09 13.10 5.16
CA PHE A 40 -10.11 12.03 5.28
C PHE A 40 -10.65 10.68 4.78
N ARG A 41 -11.85 10.27 5.23
CA ARG A 41 -12.47 9.00 4.79
C ARG A 41 -12.75 8.96 3.30
N THR A 42 -13.18 10.07 2.70
CA THR A 42 -13.39 10.16 1.25
C THR A 42 -12.06 10.00 0.51
N ASN A 43 -11.05 10.77 0.90
CA ASN A 43 -9.76 10.79 0.22
C ASN A 43 -8.99 9.48 0.36
N ILE A 44 -8.99 8.86 1.55
CA ILE A 44 -8.29 7.59 1.76
C ILE A 44 -8.90 6.44 0.95
N ARG A 45 -10.23 6.45 0.72
CA ARG A 45 -10.89 5.47 -0.15
C ARG A 45 -10.45 5.64 -1.60
N VAL A 46 -10.47 6.87 -2.12
CA VAL A 46 -10.03 7.18 -3.49
C VAL A 46 -8.56 6.77 -3.69
N TYR A 47 -7.69 7.12 -2.73
CA TYR A 47 -6.29 6.71 -2.76
C TYR A 47 -6.13 5.19 -2.79
N ASN A 48 -6.83 4.46 -1.92
CA ASN A 48 -6.75 3.00 -1.87
C ASN A 48 -7.26 2.35 -3.15
N TYR A 49 -8.32 2.89 -3.77
CA TYR A 49 -8.78 2.41 -5.08
C TYR A 49 -7.73 2.64 -6.18
N ALA A 50 -7.14 3.84 -6.24
CA ALA A 50 -6.08 4.13 -7.20
C ALA A 50 -4.85 3.23 -6.96
N PHE A 51 -4.46 3.01 -5.71
CA PHE A 51 -3.36 2.14 -5.35
C PHE A 51 -3.62 0.69 -5.76
N ALA A 52 -4.80 0.15 -5.45
CA ALA A 52 -5.19 -1.19 -5.86
C ALA A 52 -5.20 -1.32 -7.39
N PHE A 53 -5.73 -0.33 -8.10
CA PHE A 53 -5.75 -0.30 -9.57
C PHE A 53 -4.33 -0.28 -10.16
N ILE A 54 -3.44 0.55 -9.64
CA ILE A 54 -2.03 0.61 -10.05
C ILE A 54 -1.36 -0.73 -9.76
N LEU A 55 -1.57 -1.31 -8.58
CA LEU A 55 -0.95 -2.58 -8.19
C LEU A 55 -1.42 -3.75 -9.06
N ILE A 56 -2.73 -3.82 -9.37
CA ILE A 56 -3.31 -4.84 -10.26
C ILE A 56 -2.84 -4.64 -11.69
N SER A 57 -2.80 -3.39 -12.16
CA SER A 57 -2.37 -3.04 -13.52
C SER A 57 -0.85 -2.99 -13.68
N TYR A 58 -0.09 -3.19 -12.59
CA TYR A 58 1.36 -3.11 -12.60
C TYR A 58 1.95 -4.26 -13.41
N LYS A 59 2.29 -3.98 -14.66
CA LYS A 59 3.29 -4.76 -15.41
C LYS A 59 4.65 -4.18 -15.10
N LYS A 60 5.51 -4.97 -14.44
CA LYS A 60 6.91 -4.60 -14.18
C LYS A 60 7.59 -4.26 -15.50
N ASP A 61 7.88 -2.98 -15.73
CA ASP A 61 8.73 -2.57 -16.84
C ASP A 61 10.17 -2.99 -16.51
N ALA A 62 10.74 -3.88 -17.32
CA ALA A 62 12.10 -4.38 -17.14
C ALA A 62 13.17 -3.27 -17.27
N ARG A 63 12.80 -2.10 -17.79
CA ARG A 63 13.69 -0.94 -17.94
C ARG A 63 13.76 -0.06 -16.69
N ILE A 64 12.78 -0.14 -15.79
CA ILE A 64 12.74 0.67 -14.57
C ILE A 64 13.34 -0.15 -13.42
N ASN A 65 14.63 0.02 -13.18
CA ASN A 65 15.32 -0.62 -12.07
C ASN A 65 15.35 0.35 -10.87
N PHE A 66 14.50 0.10 -9.86
CA PHE A 66 14.52 0.86 -8.61
C PHE A 66 15.73 0.44 -7.76
N PHE A 67 16.92 0.88 -8.16
CA PHE A 67 18.09 0.91 -7.28
C PHE A 67 18.12 2.24 -6.53
N TYR A 68 17.25 2.39 -5.52
CA TYR A 68 17.53 3.34 -4.45
C TYR A 68 18.14 2.55 -3.29
N ARG A 69 19.47 2.69 -3.15
CA ARG A 69 20.21 2.35 -1.95
C ARG A 69 19.60 3.15 -0.79
N ILE A 70 19.09 2.45 0.22
CA ILE A 70 18.83 3.00 1.56
C ILE A 70 20.17 3.41 2.17
#